data_AF-A0A920HVG6-F1
#
_entry.id   AF-A0A920HVG6-F1
#
_cell.length_a   1.000
_cell.length_b   1.000
_cell.length_c   1.000
_cell.angle_alpha   90.00
_cell.angle_beta   90.00
_cell.angle_gamma   90.00
#
_symmetry.space_group_name_H-M   'P 1'
#
loop_
_entity.id
_entity.type
_entity.pdbx_description
1 polymer ?
#
loop_
_entity_poly.entity_id
_entity_poly.type
_entity_poly.pdbx_seq_one_letter_code
_entity_poly.pdbx_strand_id
1 'polypeptide(L)'
;MKKLYLIILFFIISLFSSYAQIYKEKYIKDASEIALHWLNYINHSSYESAYNILAKENKNQYPKEIWIKLINELMLEFGKLNSRTIISKNFKSSLEGLEDGFMFY
;
A
#
# COMPACT_ATOMS: atom_id res chain seq x y z
N MET A 1 -20.28 -26.43 33.81
CA MET A 1 -19.03 -26.89 33.17
C MET A 1 -19.06 -26.66 31.66
N LYS A 2 -19.86 -27.38 30.85
CA LYS A 2 -19.93 -27.20 29.37
C LYS A 2 -20.18 -25.75 28.89
N LYS A 3 -21.10 -25.02 29.56
CA LYS A 3 -21.39 -23.60 29.23
C LYS A 3 -20.20 -22.65 29.51
N LEU A 4 -19.33 -22.98 30.48
CA LEU A 4 -18.15 -22.18 30.81
C LEU A 4 -17.06 -22.32 29.74
N TYR A 5 -16.85 -23.53 29.20
CA TYR A 5 -15.92 -23.75 28.10
C TYR A 5 -16.30 -22.99 26.83
N LEU A 6 -17.59 -22.88 26.52
CA LEU A 6 -18.07 -22.10 25.37
C LEU A 6 -17.81 -20.60 25.54
N ILE A 7 -17.95 -20.07 26.77
CA ILE A 7 -17.66 -18.66 27.08
C ILE A 7 -16.15 -18.39 26.95
N ILE A 8 -15.31 -19.29 27.47
CA ILE A 8 -13.85 -19.18 27.34
C ILE A 8 -13.43 -19.25 25.87
N LEU A 9 -14.00 -20.17 25.09
CA LEU A 9 -13.73 -20.29 23.66
C LEU A 9 -14.15 -19.03 22.90
N PHE A 10 -15.33 -18.47 23.18
CA PHE A 10 -15.79 -17.22 22.60
C PHE A 10 -14.86 -16.06 22.94
N PHE A 11 -14.40 -15.98 24.19
CA PHE A 11 -13.45 -14.96 24.63
C PHE A 11 -12.11 -15.06 23.89
N ILE A 12 -11.58 -16.27 23.75
CA ILE A 12 -10.35 -16.54 22.99
C ILE A 12 -10.49 -16.12 21.52
N ILE A 13 -11.60 -16.47 20.85
CA ILE A 13 -11.84 -16.09 19.45
C ILE A 13 -11.93 -14.57 19.29
N SER A 14 -12.57 -13.88 20.24
CA SER A 14 -12.70 -12.41 20.20
C SER A 14 -11.36 -11.68 20.33
N LEU A 15 -10.40 -12.23 21.09
CA LEU A 15 -9.05 -11.68 21.22
C LEU A 15 -8.24 -11.83 19.92
N PHE A 16 -8.45 -12.90 19.14
CA PHE A 16 -7.76 -13.08 17.86
C PHE A 16 -8.28 -12.12 16.79
N SER A 17 -9.58 -11.81 16.78
CA SER A 17 -10.15 -10.85 15.83
C SER A 17 -9.61 -9.43 16.02
N SER A 18 -9.43 -8.98 17.26
CA SER A 18 -8.88 -7.64 17.55
C SER A 18 -7.40 -7.54 17.18
N TYR A 19 -6.62 -8.60 17.40
CA TYR A 19 -5.23 -8.65 16.99
C TYR A 19 -5.09 -8.51 15.47
N ALA A 20 -5.81 -9.32 14.68
CA ALA A 20 -5.77 -9.25 13.21
C ALA A 20 -6.12 -7.84 12.67
N GLN A 21 -7.07 -7.15 13.31
CA GLN A 21 -7.41 -5.78 12.96
C GLN A 21 -6.24 -4.80 13.21
N ILE A 22 -5.57 -4.89 14.36
CA ILE A 22 -4.41 -4.04 14.69
C ILE A 22 -3.30 -4.20 13.65
N TYR A 23 -3.00 -5.43 13.21
CA TYR A 23 -2.01 -5.65 12.16
C TYR A 23 -2.43 -5.02 10.84
N LYS A 24 -3.68 -5.22 10.42
CA LYS A 24 -4.21 -4.62 9.20
C LYS A 24 -4.10 -3.08 9.23
N GLU A 25 -4.49 -2.44 10.33
CA GLU A 25 -4.40 -0.99 10.48
C GLU A 25 -2.95 -0.49 10.44
N LYS A 26 -2.03 -1.20 11.12
CA LYS A 26 -0.60 -0.88 11.07
C LYS A 26 -0.07 -0.93 9.65
N TYR A 27 -0.33 -2.03 8.92
CA TYR A 27 0.17 -2.14 7.55
C TYR A 27 -0.47 -1.13 6.59
N ILE A 28 -1.77 -0.83 6.75
CA ILE A 28 -2.42 0.24 5.97
C ILE A 28 -1.73 1.58 6.25
N LYS A 29 -1.42 1.87 7.51
CA LYS A 29 -0.73 3.10 7.91
C LYS A 29 0.66 3.18 7.28
N ASP A 30 1.49 2.16 7.46
CA ASP A 30 2.87 2.13 6.98
C ASP A 30 2.90 2.21 5.44
N ALA A 31 2.04 1.47 4.75
CA ALA A 31 1.92 1.53 3.29
C ALA A 31 1.41 2.91 2.80
N SER A 32 0.46 3.52 3.52
CA SER A 32 -0.03 4.86 3.20
C SER A 32 1.06 5.91 3.29
N GLU A 33 1.94 5.80 4.28
CA GLU A 33 3.06 6.70 4.48
C GLU A 33 4.05 6.60 3.31
N ILE A 34 4.42 5.38 2.93
CA ILE A 34 5.30 5.15 1.76
C ILE A 34 4.65 5.68 0.47
N ALA A 35 3.36 5.43 0.27
CA ALA A 35 2.63 5.92 -0.91
C ALA A 35 2.60 7.46 -0.96
N LEU A 36 2.40 8.12 0.19
CA LEU A 36 2.47 9.57 0.30
C LEU A 36 3.86 10.12 -0.03
N HIS A 37 4.91 9.47 0.47
CA HIS A 37 6.29 9.82 0.12
C HIS A 37 6.57 9.67 -1.37
N TRP A 38 6.12 8.56 -1.97
CA TRP A 38 6.22 8.33 -3.41
C TRP A 38 5.54 9.43 -4.22
N LEU A 39 4.29 9.74 -3.88
CA LEU A 39 3.54 10.83 -4.51
C LEU A 39 4.24 12.17 -4.35
N ASN A 40 4.81 12.45 -3.19
CA ASN A 40 5.56 13.68 -2.95
C ASN A 40 6.79 13.79 -3.87
N TYR A 41 7.52 12.69 -4.08
CA TYR A 41 8.65 12.68 -5.03
C TYR A 41 8.20 12.91 -6.47
N ILE A 42 7.09 12.29 -6.89
CA ILE A 42 6.50 12.51 -8.23
C ILE A 42 6.14 13.99 -8.43
N ASN A 43 5.47 14.60 -7.45
CA ASN A 43 5.01 15.98 -7.55
C ASN A 43 6.16 17.02 -7.58
N HIS A 44 7.34 16.67 -7.07
CA HIS A 44 8.54 17.51 -7.05
C HIS A 44 9.59 17.07 -8.06
N SER A 45 9.19 16.33 -9.09
CA SER A 45 10.06 15.84 -10.18
C SER A 45 11.29 15.04 -9.69
N SER A 46 11.23 14.50 -8.47
CA SER A 46 12.30 13.72 -7.84
C SER A 46 12.17 12.24 -8.23
N TYR A 47 12.14 11.96 -9.53
CA TYR A 47 11.73 10.65 -10.06
C TYR A 47 12.70 9.52 -9.69
N GLU A 48 13.99 9.79 -9.54
CA GLU A 48 14.95 8.79 -9.06
C GLU A 48 14.64 8.35 -7.62
N SER A 49 14.31 9.29 -6.74
CA SER A 49 13.87 8.97 -5.37
C SER A 49 12.55 8.19 -5.38
N ALA A 50 11.61 8.55 -6.26
CA ALA A 50 10.36 7.80 -6.44
C ALA A 50 10.63 6.37 -6.92
N TYR A 51 11.53 6.18 -7.88
CA TYR A 51 11.94 4.86 -8.37
C TYR A 51 12.60 4.01 -7.27
N ASN A 52 13.47 4.62 -6.47
CA ASN A 52 14.24 3.93 -5.45
C ASN A 52 13.38 3.31 -4.34
N ILE A 53 12.17 3.81 -4.12
CA ILE A 53 11.24 3.24 -3.13
C ILE A 53 10.19 2.30 -3.74
N LEU A 54 10.23 2.05 -5.05
CA LEU A 54 9.39 1.03 -5.67
C LEU A 54 9.73 -0.37 -5.14
N ALA A 55 8.72 -1.22 -5.17
CA ALA A 55 8.86 -2.65 -4.93
C ALA A 55 9.87 -3.27 -5.92
N LYS A 56 10.52 -4.35 -5.49
CA LYS A 56 11.58 -5.00 -6.26
C LYS A 56 11.04 -5.53 -7.59
N GLU A 57 9.82 -6.04 -7.56
CA GLU A 57 9.07 -6.58 -8.70
C GLU A 57 8.91 -5.52 -9.79
N ASN A 58 8.53 -4.29 -9.42
CA ASN A 58 8.42 -3.16 -10.36
C ASN A 58 9.79 -2.79 -10.96
N LYS A 59 10.86 -2.78 -10.15
CA LYS A 59 12.22 -2.47 -10.62
C LYS A 59 12.78 -3.56 -11.54
N ASN A 60 12.37 -4.82 -11.35
CA ASN A 60 12.75 -5.92 -12.23
C ASN A 60 12.06 -5.82 -13.59
N GLN A 61 10.83 -5.30 -13.62
CA GLN A 61 10.04 -5.16 -14.84
C GLN A 61 10.43 -3.91 -15.64
N TYR A 62 10.74 -2.80 -14.96
CA TYR A 62 11.04 -1.53 -15.60
C TYR A 62 12.43 -1.03 -15.20
N PRO A 63 13.42 -1.05 -16.10
CA PRO A 63 14.70 -0.39 -15.87
C PRO A 63 14.51 1.09 -15.50
N LYS A 64 15.36 1.59 -14.61
CA LYS A 64 15.23 2.93 -14.01
C LYS A 64 15.05 4.02 -15.05
N GLU A 65 15.88 4.03 -16.08
CA GLU A 65 15.88 5.07 -17.11
C GLU A 65 14.56 5.07 -17.90
N ILE A 66 14.04 3.87 -18.21
CA ILE A 66 12.76 3.71 -18.92
C ILE A 66 11.62 4.18 -18.03
N TRP A 67 11.60 3.76 -16.77
CA TRP A 67 10.56 4.15 -15.82
C TRP A 67 10.52 5.67 -15.60
N ILE A 68 11.68 6.30 -15.40
CA ILE A 68 11.79 7.76 -15.23
C ILE A 68 11.27 8.48 -16.47
N LYS A 69 11.63 8.00 -17.68
CA LYS A 69 11.14 8.57 -18.93
C LYS A 69 9.61 8.52 -19.01
N LEU A 70 9.02 7.36 -18.75
CA LEU A 70 7.57 7.16 -18.79
C LEU A 70 6.82 8.07 -17.80
N ILE A 71 7.32 8.16 -16.57
CA ILE A 71 6.72 9.03 -15.55
C ILE A 71 6.86 10.51 -15.94
N ASN A 72 8.00 10.91 -16.49
CA ASN A 72 8.18 12.28 -16.93
C ASN A 72 7.22 12.65 -18.07
N GLU A 73 7.07 11.77 -19.07
CA GLU A 73 6.10 11.94 -20.16
C GLU A 73 4.66 12.04 -19.63
N LEU A 74 4.28 11.15 -18.72
CA LEU A 74 2.97 11.16 -18.07
C LEU A 74 2.71 12.46 -17.28
N MET A 75 3.69 12.94 -16.53
CA MET A 75 3.54 14.16 -15.74
C MET A 75 3.47 15.42 -16.61
N LEU A 76 4.09 15.41 -17.80
CA LEU A 76 3.92 16.48 -18.78
C LEU A 76 2.48 16.53 -19.31
N GLU A 77 1.85 15.38 -19.53
CA GLU A 77 0.44 15.30 -19.94
C GLU A 77 -0.52 15.81 -18.84
N PHE A 78 -0.24 15.50 -17.58
CA PHE A 78 -1.02 16.02 -16.45
C PHE A 78 -0.83 17.52 -16.21
N GLY A 79 0.31 18.07 -16.62
CA GLY A 79 0.65 19.48 -16.40
C GLY A 79 0.91 19.81 -14.92
N LYS A 80 0.71 21.08 -14.55
CA LYS A 80 1.01 21.55 -13.20
C LYS A 80 -0.02 21.05 -12.20
N LEU A 81 0.44 20.30 -11.20
CA LEU A 81 -0.40 19.89 -10.08
C LEU A 81 -0.89 21.11 -9.28
N ASN A 82 -2.22 21.19 -9.07
CA ASN A 82 -2.82 22.17 -8.17
C ASN A 82 -2.97 21.61 -6.75
N SER A 83 -3.73 20.51 -6.61
CA SER A 83 -3.92 19.83 -5.33
C SER A 83 -4.13 18.32 -5.53
N ARG A 84 -3.95 17.56 -4.44
CA ARG A 84 -4.26 16.13 -4.36
C ARG A 84 -4.85 15.83 -2.98
N THR A 85 -5.86 14.97 -2.94
CA THR A 85 -6.46 14.50 -1.69
C THR A 85 -6.63 12.98 -1.76
N ILE A 86 -6.34 12.29 -0.67
CA ILE A 86 -6.60 10.85 -0.55
C ILE A 86 -8.09 10.66 -0.27
N ILE A 87 -8.78 9.91 -1.13
CA ILE A 87 -10.21 9.62 -1.00
C ILE A 87 -10.44 8.28 -0.29
N SER A 88 -9.54 7.30 -0.47
CA SER A 88 -9.64 5.98 0.15
C SER A 88 -8.27 5.36 0.41
N LYS A 89 -8.22 4.41 1.33
CA LYS A 89 -7.05 3.55 1.62
C LYS A 89 -7.55 2.13 1.81
N ASN A 90 -7.15 1.22 0.93
CA ASN A 90 -7.68 -0.13 0.93
C ASN A 90 -6.58 -1.16 1.15
N PHE A 91 -6.99 -2.30 1.70
CA PHE A 91 -6.16 -3.48 1.87
C PHE A 91 -6.88 -4.68 1.29
N LYS A 92 -6.19 -5.45 0.44
CA LYS A 92 -6.63 -6.75 -0.03
C LYS A 92 -5.49 -7.77 0.14
N SER A 93 -5.86 -8.98 0.53
CA SER A 93 -4.94 -10.12 0.63
C SER A 93 -4.75 -10.87 -0.69
N SER A 94 -5.55 -10.53 -1.71
CA SER A 94 -5.47 -11.09 -3.05
C SER A 94 -5.97 -10.08 -4.09
N LEU A 95 -5.32 -10.10 -5.26
CA LEU A 95 -5.71 -9.34 -6.44
C LEU A 95 -5.67 -10.31 -7.63
N GLU A 96 -6.69 -10.24 -8.50
CA GLU A 96 -6.76 -11.11 -9.66
C GLU A 96 -5.52 -10.94 -10.55
N GLY A 97 -4.88 -12.05 -10.92
CA GLY A 97 -3.66 -12.06 -11.72
C GLY A 97 -2.36 -11.84 -10.93
N LEU A 98 -2.41 -11.74 -9.60
CA LEU A 98 -1.23 -11.65 -8.72
C LEU A 98 -1.25 -12.77 -7.68
N GLU A 99 -0.06 -13.16 -7.21
CA GLU A 99 0.05 -14.10 -6.09
C GLU A 99 -0.59 -13.51 -4.82
N ASP A 100 -1.09 -14.39 -3.95
CA ASP A 100 -1.64 -13.99 -2.66
C ASP A 100 -0.59 -13.23 -1.85
N GLY A 101 -0.99 -12.10 -1.30
CA GLY A 101 -0.07 -11.17 -0.66
C GLY A 101 -0.76 -9.96 -0.06
N PHE A 102 -0.04 -9.23 0.79
CA PHE A 102 -0.58 -8.04 1.43
C PHE A 102 -0.50 -6.84 0.48
N MET A 103 -1.61 -6.51 -0.18
CA MET A 103 -1.69 -5.44 -1.18
C MET A 103 -2.44 -4.22 -0.64
N PHE A 104 -1.87 -3.04 -0.89
CA PHE A 104 -2.41 -1.75 -0.44
C PHE A 104 -2.57 -0.80 -1.63
N TYR A 105 -3.74 -0.15 -1.77
CA TYR A 105 -4.05 0.77 -2.88
C TYR A 105 -5.13 1.81 -2.52
#